data_AF-A0A917D6Y7-F1
#
_entry.id   AF-A0A917D6Y7-F1
#
_cell.length_a   1.000
_cell.length_b   1.000
_cell.length_c   1.000
_cell.angle_alpha   90.00
_cell.angle_beta   90.00
_cell.angle_gamma   90.00
#
_symmetry.space_group_name_H-M   'P 1'
#
loop_
_entity.id
_entity.type
_entity.pdbx_description
1 polymer ?
#
loop_
_entity_poly.entity_id
_entity_poly.type
_entity_poly.pdbx_seq_one_letter_code
_entity_poly.pdbx_strand_id
1 'polypeptide(L)'
;MVILLTPTWDRSYGTGDTAWLSLVQHALQIRRLAQEYEVGLSDSFQCFSGYIDNGGELEELLSFVNHPNERGHELIARELTNFFV
;
A
#
# COMPACT_ATOMS: atom_id res chain seq x y z
N MET A 1 -18.01 -10.90 -3.79
CA MET A 1 -17.16 -10.40 -2.70
C MET A 1 -16.59 -9.06 -3.11
N VAL A 2 -16.58 -8.08 -2.21
CA VAL A 2 -15.89 -6.79 -2.43
C VAL A 2 -14.61 -6.82 -1.62
N ILE A 3 -13.51 -6.34 -2.20
CA ILE A 3 -12.22 -6.17 -1.54
C ILE A 3 -11.81 -4.72 -1.79
N LEU A 4 -11.46 -3.99 -0.73
CA LEU A 4 -10.87 -2.66 -0.82
C LEU A 4 -9.35 -2.78 -0.75
N LEU A 5 -8.66 -1.99 -1.57
CA LEU A 5 -7.21 -1.97 -1.64
C LEU A 5 -6.71 -0.61 -1.15
N THR A 6 -5.83 -0.60 -0.16
CA THR A 6 -5.11 0.64 0.20
C THR A 6 -4.14 1.03 -0.92
N PRO A 7 -3.79 2.31 -1.10
CA PRO A 7 -2.75 2.70 -2.06
C PRO A 7 -1.38 2.11 -1.68
N THR A 8 -0.46 2.05 -2.65
CA THR A 8 0.97 1.84 -2.36
C THR A 8 1.60 3.13 -1.82
N TRP A 9 2.87 3.08 -1.43
CA TRP A 9 3.63 4.29 -1.16
C TRP A 9 4.06 4.97 -2.46
N ASP A 10 4.43 6.25 -2.36
CA ASP A 10 5.03 7.03 -3.44
C ASP A 10 6.23 7.84 -2.91
N ARG A 11 6.93 8.53 -3.81
CA ARG A 11 8.13 9.32 -3.48
C ARG A 11 7.90 10.51 -2.55
N SER A 12 6.67 10.80 -2.12
CA SER A 12 6.46 11.79 -1.05
C SER A 12 6.95 11.28 0.31
N TYR A 13 7.07 9.96 0.49
CA TYR A 13 7.62 9.35 1.72
C TYR A 13 8.99 9.93 2.08
N GLY A 14 9.18 10.30 3.34
CA GLY A 14 10.46 10.77 3.87
C GLY A 14 10.90 12.17 3.40
N THR A 15 10.15 12.82 2.51
CA THR A 15 10.51 14.14 1.96
C THR A 15 10.02 15.34 2.77
N GLY A 16 9.04 15.12 3.66
CA GLY A 16 8.32 16.19 4.36
C GLY A 16 7.20 16.83 3.55
N ASP A 17 6.92 16.35 2.33
CA ASP A 17 5.78 16.78 1.51
C ASP A 17 4.44 16.43 2.19
N THR A 18 3.47 17.34 2.14
CA THR A 18 2.12 17.13 2.67
C THR A 18 1.32 16.09 1.88
N ALA A 19 1.73 15.78 0.65
CA ALA A 19 1.19 14.67 -0.14
C ALA A 19 1.27 13.34 0.62
N TRP A 20 2.34 13.11 1.38
CA TRP A 20 2.50 11.91 2.21
C TRP A 20 1.38 11.80 3.26
N LEU A 21 1.05 12.91 3.93
CA LEU A 21 -0.02 12.95 4.93
C LEU A 21 -1.38 12.63 4.29
N SER A 22 -1.65 13.15 3.08
CA SER A 22 -2.86 12.83 2.33
C SER A 22 -2.94 11.34 2.00
N LEU A 23 -1.83 10.75 1.56
CA LEU A 23 -1.75 9.32 1.22
C LEU A 23 -2.02 8.43 2.45
N VAL A 24 -1.43 8.76 3.59
CA VAL A 24 -1.68 8.09 4.88
C VAL A 24 -3.16 8.20 5.29
N GLN A 25 -3.77 9.37 5.11
CA GLN A 25 -5.19 9.58 5.40
C GLN A 25 -6.09 8.70 4.52
N HIS A 26 -5.78 8.56 3.24
CA HIS A 26 -6.54 7.68 2.35
C HIS A 26 -6.39 6.20 2.72
N ALA A 27 -5.19 5.73 3.09
CA ALA A 27 -5.01 4.37 3.59
C ALA A 27 -5.86 4.11 4.85
N LEU A 28 -5.88 5.05 5.80
CA LEU A 28 -6.72 4.97 6.99
C LEU A 28 -8.22 4.99 6.66
N GLN A 29 -8.64 5.82 5.71
CA GLN A 29 -10.02 5.86 5.24
C GLN A 29 -10.47 4.50 4.68
N ILE A 30 -9.64 3.89 3.84
CA ILE A 30 -9.95 2.60 3.22
C ILE A 30 -10.04 1.48 4.26
N ARG A 31 -9.12 1.45 5.24
CA ARG A 31 -9.18 0.50 6.36
C ARG A 31 -10.48 0.63 7.15
N ARG A 32 -10.90 1.86 7.46
CA ARG A 32 -12.16 2.13 8.17
C ARG A 32 -13.36 1.68 7.36
N LEU A 33 -13.39 1.96 6.05
CA LEU A 33 -14.48 1.52 5.17
C LEU A 33 -14.55 -0.01 5.10
N ALA A 34 -13.41 -0.69 5.00
CA ALA A 34 -13.39 -2.15 4.99
C ALA A 34 -13.96 -2.74 6.29
N GLN A 35 -13.59 -2.14 7.42
CA GLN A 35 -14.11 -2.51 8.74
C GLN A 35 -15.61 -2.20 8.88
N GLU A 36 -16.06 -1.00 8.51
CA GLU A 36 -17.45 -0.54 8.64
C GLU A 36 -18.42 -1.38 7.83
N TYR A 37 -18.04 -1.76 6.61
CA TYR A 37 -18.87 -2.54 5.70
C TYR A 37 -18.59 -4.04 5.74
N GLU A 38 -17.70 -4.50 6.61
CA GLU A 38 -17.32 -5.92 6.76
C GLU A 38 -16.90 -6.57 5.41
N VAL A 39 -16.16 -5.81 4.60
CA VAL A 39 -15.62 -6.27 3.29
C VAL A 39 -14.14 -6.61 3.40
N GLY A 40 -13.60 -7.33 2.41
CA GLY A 40 -12.18 -7.68 2.39
C GLY A 40 -11.28 -6.43 2.31
N LEU A 41 -10.08 -6.52 2.90
CA LEU A 41 -9.05 -5.49 2.86
C LEU A 41 -7.73 -6.11 2.36
N SER A 42 -7.18 -5.60 1.27
CA SER A 42 -5.83 -5.90 0.80
C SER A 42 -4.93 -4.68 1.05
N ASP A 43 -4.06 -4.77 2.05
CA ASP A 43 -3.36 -3.61 2.62
C ASP A 43 -1.94 -3.43 2.03
N SER A 44 -1.89 -3.07 0.75
CA SER A 44 -0.62 -2.78 0.05
C SER A 44 0.20 -1.68 0.73
N PHE A 45 -0.44 -0.75 1.42
CA PHE A 45 0.25 0.31 2.16
C PHE A 45 1.06 -0.29 3.31
N GLN A 46 0.47 -1.23 4.05
CA GLN A 46 1.15 -1.95 5.12
C GLN A 46 2.25 -2.86 4.58
N CYS A 47 2.07 -3.48 3.41
CA CYS A 47 3.12 -4.28 2.77
C CYS A 47 4.37 -3.44 2.46
N PHE A 48 4.20 -2.22 1.92
CA PHE A 48 5.30 -1.30 1.66
C PHE A 48 5.94 -0.83 2.97
N SER A 49 5.15 -0.49 4.00
CA SER A 49 5.69 -0.18 5.33
C SER A 49 6.57 -1.30 5.86
N GLY A 50 6.06 -2.52 5.85
CA GLY A 50 6.80 -3.69 6.32
C GLY A 50 8.09 -3.92 5.54
N TYR A 51 8.12 -3.63 4.24
CA TYR A 51 9.35 -3.73 3.46
C TYR A 51 10.43 -2.77 3.94
N ILE A 52 10.07 -1.50 4.17
CA ILE A 52 10.98 -0.46 4.67
C ILE A 52 11.40 -0.73 6.11
N ASP A 53 10.46 -1.14 6.97
CA ASP A 53 10.72 -1.48 8.37
C ASP A 53 11.71 -2.67 8.50
N ASN A 54 11.77 -3.53 7.49
CA ASN A 54 12.74 -4.63 7.39
C ASN A 54 14.07 -4.25 6.69
N GLY A 55 14.31 -2.95 6.49
CA GLY A 55 15.56 -2.41 5.94
C GLY A 55 15.63 -2.32 4.42
N GLY A 56 14.51 -2.53 3.72
CA GLY A 56 14.42 -2.27 2.28
C GLY A 56 14.32 -0.77 1.96
N GLU A 57 14.58 -0.41 0.71
CA GLU A 57 14.44 0.97 0.22
C GLU A 57 13.22 1.11 -0.70
N LEU A 58 12.57 2.28 -0.71
CA LEU A 58 11.35 2.51 -1.49
C LEU A 58 11.63 2.44 -3.00
N GLU A 59 12.81 2.87 -3.41
CA GLU A 59 13.33 2.84 -4.77
C GLU A 59 13.39 1.41 -5.33
N GLU A 60 13.52 0.39 -4.47
CA GLU A 60 13.51 -1.01 -4.87
C GLU A 60 12.10 -1.50 -5.24
N LEU A 61 11.06 -0.77 -4.85
CA LEU A 61 9.65 -1.11 -5.11
C LEU A 61 9.00 -0.26 -6.20
N LEU A 62 9.61 0.87 -6.61
CA LEU A 62 9.02 1.79 -7.57
C LEU A 62 9.80 1.82 -8.90
N SER A 63 9.06 1.92 -10.02
CA SER A 63 9.61 2.20 -11.36
C SER A 63 9.55 3.68 -11.71
N PHE A 64 8.70 4.45 -11.02
CA PHE A 64 8.56 5.90 -11.20
C PHE A 64 8.15 6.59 -9.90
N VAL A 65 7.46 7.74 -9.96
CA VAL A 65 7.08 8.56 -8.79
C VAL A 65 6.15 7.80 -7.83
N ASN A 66 5.14 7.13 -8.37
CA ASN A 66 4.10 6.43 -7.61
C ASN A 66 3.74 5.07 -8.24
N HIS A 67 4.46 4.66 -9.28
CA HIS A 67 4.21 3.40 -9.98
C HIS A 67 5.13 2.32 -9.43
N PRO A 68 4.58 1.21 -8.90
CA PRO A 68 5.38 0.07 -8.52
C PRO A 68 6.17 -0.52 -9.69
N ASN A 69 7.31 -1.13 -9.42
CA ASN A 69 8.02 -1.99 -10.35
C ASN A 69 7.55 -3.46 -10.16
N GLU A 70 8.23 -4.42 -10.79
CA GLU A 70 7.92 -5.85 -10.65
C GLU A 70 7.86 -6.31 -9.19
N ARG A 71 8.86 -5.96 -8.37
CA ARG A 71 8.94 -6.34 -6.95
C ARG A 71 7.82 -5.69 -6.13
N GLY A 72 7.53 -4.42 -6.40
CA GLY A 72 6.38 -3.73 -5.79
C GLY A 72 5.06 -4.39 -6.15
N HIS A 73 4.86 -4.75 -7.41
CA HIS A 73 3.68 -5.50 -7.87
C HIS A 73 3.61 -6.91 -7.29
N GLU A 74 4.74 -7.57 -7.05
CA GLU A 74 4.77 -8.89 -6.40
C GLU A 74 4.27 -8.81 -4.95
N LEU A 75 4.68 -7.79 -4.18
CA LEU A 75 4.17 -7.58 -2.82
C LEU A 75 2.65 -7.37 -2.81
N ILE A 76 2.15 -6.53 -3.74
CA ILE A 76 0.71 -6.26 -3.90
C ILE A 76 -0.03 -7.55 -4.26
N ALA A 77 0.50 -8.33 -5.22
CA ALA A 77 -0.12 -9.56 -5.68
C ALA A 77 -0.20 -10.60 -4.55
N ARG A 78 0.88 -10.80 -3.79
CA ARG A 78 0.91 -11.73 -2.64
C ARG A 78 -0.17 -11.39 -1.62
N GLU A 79 -0.30 -10.11 -1.27
CA GLU A 79 -1.34 -9.65 -0.35
C GLU A 79 -2.76 -9.88 -0.89
N LEU A 80 -2.98 -9.58 -2.17
CA LEU A 80 -4.27 -9.75 -2.80
C LEU A 80 -4.66 -11.23 -2.97
N THR A 81 -3.70 -12.13 -3.20
CA THR A 81 -3.95 -13.56 -3.38
C THR A 81 -4.50 -14.26 -2.14
N ASN A 82 -4.38 -13.66 -0.95
CA ASN A 82 -5.00 -14.16 0.28
C ASN A 82 -6.53 -14.30 0.17
N PHE A 83 -7.15 -13.66 -0.82
CA PHE A 83 -8.60 -13.69 -1.06
C PHE A 83 -9.06 -14.67 -2.15
N PHE A 84 -8.15 -15.35 -2.85
CA PHE A 84 -8.46 -16.15 -4.04
C PHE A 84 -8.12 -17.65 -3.91
N VAL A 85 -8.32 -18.20 -2.71
CA VAL A 85 -8.17 -19.65 -2.43
C VAL A 85 -9.26 -20.51 -3.08
#